data_AF-T1IF59-F1
#
_entry.id   AF-T1IF59-F1
#
_cell.length_a   1.000
_cell.length_b   1.000
_cell.length_c   1.000
_cell.angle_alpha   90.00
_cell.angle_beta   90.00
_cell.angle_gamma   90.00
#
_symmetry.space_group_name_H-M   'P 1'
#
loop_
_entity.id
_entity.type
_entity.pdbx_description
1 polymer ?
#
loop_
_entity_poly.entity_id
_entity_poly.type
_entity_poly.pdbx_seq_one_letter_code
_entity_poly.pdbx_strand_id
1 'polypeptide(L)'
;VAEIVYERLKALSEKCKEKLVAQGFLLENIACFPYLNLRYKGTDGSLMCPSSEVAEPKEEDIKFEGFKEVFLKRYELEFGFTVPDAEILIENIRVRGVGKTHVAKEVQKLPFATDDPKEEGVIIFYLFKIKFKCNSKKLIIYFLLKIGFVSTRIYELAKLTNGHVIQGPAIIIDGLSTLVIEPECEATITPSGDIIINILNTTYAIISKELEPIQLSIFSHRFMSIAEQMGSVLERTAISTNIKERLDFSCALFGSDGGLVSNAPHIPVHLGSMQEAVQFQLKHLGSNLKEGDVILTNHPKAGGSHLPDLTVITPVFYK
;
A
#
# COMPACT_ATOMS: atom_id res chain seq x y z
N VAL A 1 -31.35 -12.65 15.67
CA VAL A 1 -30.36 -12.15 14.68
C VAL A 1 -29.32 -13.21 14.36
N ALA A 2 -28.56 -13.70 15.34
CA ALA A 2 -27.53 -14.72 15.13
C ALA A 2 -28.04 -15.95 14.35
N GLU A 3 -29.18 -16.51 14.75
CA GLU A 3 -29.81 -17.67 14.08
C GLU A 3 -30.07 -17.42 12.58
N ILE A 4 -30.72 -16.31 12.24
CA ILE A 4 -30.98 -15.89 10.84
C ILE A 4 -29.67 -15.76 10.05
N VAL A 5 -28.63 -15.22 10.68
CA VAL A 5 -27.31 -15.05 10.05
C VAL A 5 -26.67 -16.42 9.78
N TYR A 6 -26.72 -17.34 10.74
CA TYR A 6 -26.21 -18.70 10.56
C TYR A 6 -26.95 -19.47 9.47
N GLU A 7 -28.28 -19.42 9.46
CA GLU A 7 -29.08 -20.05 8.40
C GLU A 7 -28.71 -19.50 7.02
N ARG A 8 -28.52 -18.17 6.92
CA ARG A 8 -28.15 -17.54 5.66
C ARG A 8 -26.73 -17.88 5.22
N LEU A 9 -25.77 -17.91 6.15
CA LEU A 9 -24.40 -18.34 5.89
C LEU A 9 -24.36 -19.78 5.41
N LYS A 10 -25.11 -20.68 6.05
CA LYS A 10 -25.20 -22.09 5.64
C LYS A 10 -25.76 -22.24 4.22
N ALA A 11 -26.88 -21.58 3.93
CA ALA A 11 -27.49 -21.61 2.59
C ALA A 11 -26.56 -21.04 1.51
N LEU A 12 -25.81 -19.98 1.81
CA LEU A 12 -24.82 -19.41 0.88
C LEU A 12 -23.62 -20.35 0.68
N SER A 13 -23.14 -20.99 1.74
CA SER A 13 -22.06 -21.99 1.69
C SER A 13 -22.45 -23.19 0.83
N GLU A 14 -23.65 -23.74 1.01
CA GLU A 14 -24.18 -24.84 0.20
C GLU A 14 -24.23 -24.46 -1.29
N LYS A 15 -24.83 -23.31 -1.60
CA LYS A 15 -24.88 -22.77 -2.97
C LYS A 15 -23.49 -22.55 -3.57
N CYS A 16 -22.50 -22.19 -2.75
CA CYS A 16 -21.13 -22.01 -3.19
C CYS A 16 -20.45 -23.35 -3.49
N LYS A 17 -20.62 -24.34 -2.60
CA LYS A 17 -20.13 -25.72 -2.78
C LYS A 17 -20.72 -26.33 -4.06
N GLU A 18 -22.03 -26.24 -4.27
CA GLU A 18 -22.71 -26.74 -5.48
C GLU A 18 -22.12 -26.15 -6.77
N LYS A 19 -21.90 -24.82 -6.80
CA LYS A 19 -21.31 -24.15 -7.96
C LYS A 19 -19.88 -24.59 -8.25
N LEU A 20 -19.08 -24.83 -7.21
CA LEU A 20 -17.69 -25.30 -7.36
C LEU A 20 -17.63 -26.77 -7.78
N VAL A 21 -18.52 -27.62 -7.24
CA VAL A 21 -18.66 -29.01 -7.71
C VAL A 21 -19.07 -29.04 -9.18
N ALA A 22 -19.99 -28.17 -9.61
CA ALA A 22 -20.36 -28.05 -11.01
C ALA A 22 -19.21 -27.59 -11.94
N GLN A 23 -18.17 -26.95 -11.38
CA GLN A 23 -16.94 -26.61 -12.09
C GLN A 23 -15.89 -27.75 -12.08
N GLY A 24 -16.19 -28.89 -11.47
CA GLY A 24 -15.33 -30.07 -11.44
C GLY A 24 -14.44 -30.21 -10.21
N PHE A 25 -14.63 -29.38 -9.17
CA PHE A 25 -13.89 -29.55 -7.91
C PHE A 25 -14.49 -30.66 -7.05
N LEU A 26 -13.63 -31.49 -6.45
CA LEU A 26 -14.04 -32.46 -5.42
C LEU A 26 -14.40 -31.72 -4.13
N LEU A 27 -15.38 -32.24 -3.38
CA LEU A 27 -15.86 -31.63 -2.12
C LEU A 27 -14.74 -31.44 -1.09
N GLU A 28 -13.81 -32.39 -0.99
CA GLU A 28 -12.62 -32.32 -0.12
C GLU A 28 -11.68 -31.16 -0.45
N ASN A 29 -11.72 -30.68 -1.69
CA ASN A 29 -10.90 -29.59 -2.19
C ASN A 29 -11.61 -28.23 -2.13
N ILE A 30 -12.83 -28.16 -1.57
CA ILE A 30 -13.60 -26.92 -1.46
C ILE A 30 -13.58 -26.43 -0.01
N ALA A 31 -13.16 -25.19 0.19
CA ALA A 31 -13.27 -24.48 1.46
C ALA A 31 -14.22 -23.28 1.35
N CYS A 32 -15.08 -23.06 2.34
CA CYS A 32 -15.98 -21.91 2.41
C CYS A 32 -15.63 -21.02 3.60
N PHE A 33 -15.55 -19.71 3.35
CA PHE A 33 -15.15 -18.71 4.33
C PHE A 33 -16.30 -17.71 4.52
N PRO A 34 -16.97 -17.69 5.68
CA PRO A 34 -18.05 -16.77 5.98
C PRO A 34 -17.51 -15.38 6.35
N TYR A 35 -18.22 -14.34 5.91
CA TYR A 35 -17.93 -12.95 6.24
C TYR A 35 -19.23 -12.19 6.49
N LEU A 36 -19.18 -11.24 7.43
CA LEU A 36 -20.19 -10.19 7.57
C LEU A 36 -19.56 -8.86 7.18
N ASN A 37 -20.26 -8.10 6.35
CA ASN A 37 -19.92 -6.69 6.16
C ASN A 37 -20.58 -5.90 7.29
N LEU A 38 -19.75 -5.35 8.16
CA LEU A 38 -20.17 -4.62 9.35
C LEU A 38 -19.81 -3.14 9.22
N ARG A 39 -20.68 -2.26 9.70
CA ARG A 39 -20.44 -0.82 9.78
C ARG A 39 -21.13 -0.21 10.99
N TYR A 40 -20.68 0.96 11.44
CA TYR A 40 -21.44 1.73 12.40
C TYR A 40 -22.69 2.33 11.76
N LYS A 41 -23.76 2.45 12.54
CA LYS A 41 -25.00 3.08 12.09
C LYS A 41 -24.74 4.54 11.71
N GLY A 42 -25.15 4.91 10.50
CA GLY A 42 -25.00 6.26 9.97
C GLY A 42 -23.76 6.48 9.10
N THR A 43 -22.74 5.61 9.20
CA THR A 43 -21.55 5.65 8.33
C THR A 43 -21.76 4.83 7.06
N ASP A 44 -21.00 5.09 6.00
CA ASP A 44 -21.11 4.33 4.74
C ASP A 44 -19.98 3.29 4.55
N GLY A 45 -18.87 3.43 5.27
CA GLY A 45 -17.75 2.50 5.20
C GLY A 45 -18.02 1.17 5.91
N SER A 46 -18.33 0.10 5.17
CA SER A 46 -18.39 -1.25 5.70
C SER A 46 -17.08 -2.01 5.61
N LEU A 47 -16.79 -2.80 6.65
CA LEU A 47 -15.63 -3.67 6.75
C LEU A 47 -16.08 -5.12 6.63
N MET A 48 -15.42 -5.86 5.75
CA MET A 48 -15.65 -7.30 5.59
C MET A 48 -14.90 -8.06 6.68
N CYS A 49 -15.65 -8.63 7.62
CA CYS A 49 -15.14 -9.25 8.83
C CYS A 49 -15.41 -10.76 8.83
N PRO A 50 -14.40 -11.62 8.98
CA PRO A 50 -14.60 -13.04 9.31
C PRO A 50 -15.03 -13.20 10.78
N SER A 51 -15.44 -14.40 11.17
CA SER A 51 -15.75 -14.74 12.56
C SER A 51 -14.51 -14.90 13.44
N SER A 52 -13.33 -15.06 12.83
CA SER A 52 -12.04 -15.20 13.52
C SER A 52 -10.91 -14.78 12.59
N GLU A 53 -9.74 -14.44 13.15
CA GLU A 53 -8.54 -14.14 12.37
C GLU A 53 -7.77 -15.39 11.90
N VAL A 54 -8.26 -16.59 12.23
CA VAL A 54 -7.67 -17.84 11.74
C VAL A 54 -7.84 -17.92 10.23
N ALA A 55 -6.77 -18.30 9.51
CA ALA A 55 -6.77 -18.32 8.04
C ALA A 55 -7.77 -19.32 7.45
N GLU A 56 -7.94 -20.48 8.10
CA GLU A 56 -8.87 -21.54 7.68
C GLU A 56 -9.67 -22.07 8.90
N PRO A 57 -10.69 -21.31 9.36
CA PRO A 57 -11.51 -21.75 10.48
C PRO A 57 -12.41 -22.91 10.03
N LYS A 58 -12.61 -23.90 10.90
CA LYS A 58 -13.60 -24.95 10.66
C LYS A 58 -15.00 -24.39 10.85
N GLU A 59 -16.02 -25.08 10.32
CA GLU A 59 -17.42 -24.65 10.49
C GLU A 59 -17.80 -24.53 11.98
N GLU A 60 -17.22 -25.36 12.84
CA GLU A 60 -17.41 -25.37 14.31
C GLU A 60 -16.79 -24.15 15.02
N ASP A 61 -15.84 -23.47 14.39
CA ASP A 61 -15.11 -22.32 14.95
C ASP A 61 -15.86 -20.98 14.69
N ILE A 62 -16.92 -21.00 13.88
CA ILE A 62 -17.66 -19.81 13.49
C ILE A 62 -18.57 -19.39 14.65
N LYS A 63 -18.13 -18.39 15.41
CA LYS A 63 -18.92 -17.74 16.47
C LYS A 63 -19.44 -16.39 16.02
N PHE A 64 -20.71 -16.11 16.33
CA PHE A 64 -21.40 -14.89 15.93
C PHE A 64 -20.75 -13.65 16.58
N GLU A 65 -20.35 -13.78 17.83
CA GLU A 65 -19.66 -12.75 18.62
C GLU A 65 -18.31 -12.38 18.01
N GLY A 66 -17.61 -13.36 17.42
CA GLY A 66 -16.30 -13.17 16.82
C GLY A 66 -16.31 -12.19 15.63
N PHE A 67 -17.41 -12.10 14.88
CA PHE A 67 -17.52 -11.08 13.82
C PHE A 67 -17.44 -9.65 14.37
N LYS A 68 -18.07 -9.39 15.52
CA LYS A 68 -18.04 -8.08 16.17
C LYS A 68 -16.63 -7.77 16.71
N GLU A 69 -15.99 -8.74 17.34
CA GLU A 69 -14.62 -8.58 17.86
C GLU A 69 -13.62 -8.25 16.74
N VAL A 70 -13.68 -9.00 15.63
CA VAL A 70 -12.84 -8.74 14.46
C VAL A 70 -13.16 -7.39 13.82
N PHE A 71 -14.44 -6.99 13.78
CA PHE A 71 -14.82 -5.65 13.31
C PHE A 71 -14.18 -4.55 14.15
N LEU A 72 -14.31 -4.59 15.48
CA LEU A 72 -13.75 -3.56 16.36
C LEU A 72 -12.22 -3.47 16.22
N LYS A 73 -11.54 -4.62 16.21
CA LYS A 73 -10.08 -4.65 16.02
C LYS A 73 -9.67 -4.12 14.65
N ARG A 74 -10.38 -4.51 13.59
CA ARG A 74 -10.07 -4.05 12.23
C ARG A 74 -10.38 -2.57 12.05
N TYR A 75 -11.47 -2.08 12.64
CA TYR A 75 -11.85 -0.67 12.58
C TYR A 75 -10.81 0.20 13.32
N GLU A 76 -10.33 -0.25 14.49
CA GLU A 76 -9.20 0.40 15.20
C GLU A 76 -7.92 0.39 14.36
N LEU A 77 -7.58 -0.74 13.72
CA LEU A 77 -6.39 -0.83 12.86
C LEU A 77 -6.47 0.04 11.61
N GLU A 78 -7.66 0.16 11.01
CA GLU A 78 -7.87 0.86 9.74
C GLU A 78 -8.08 2.37 9.93
N PHE A 79 -8.75 2.77 11.02
CA PHE A 79 -9.13 4.16 11.27
C PHE A 79 -8.53 4.78 12.54
N GLY A 80 -7.91 3.99 13.42
CA GLY A 80 -7.22 4.47 14.63
C GLY A 80 -8.13 4.78 15.82
N PHE A 81 -9.40 4.39 15.78
CA PHE A 81 -10.35 4.55 16.89
C PHE A 81 -11.50 3.57 16.76
N THR A 82 -12.31 3.43 17.81
CA THR A 82 -13.65 2.82 17.76
C THR A 82 -14.67 3.81 18.31
N VAL A 83 -15.95 3.59 18.03
CA VAL A 83 -17.04 4.41 18.59
C VAL A 83 -17.74 3.61 19.69
N PRO A 84 -17.47 3.91 20.98
CA PRO A 84 -18.17 3.26 22.08
C PRO A 84 -19.69 3.45 21.95
N ASP A 85 -20.43 2.42 22.34
CA ASP A 85 -21.91 2.41 22.38
C ASP A 85 -22.64 2.61 21.03
N ALA A 86 -21.92 2.81 19.92
CA ALA A 86 -22.53 2.92 18.61
C ALA A 86 -23.12 1.58 18.14
N GLU A 87 -24.32 1.67 17.57
CA GLU A 87 -24.97 0.52 16.93
C GLU A 87 -24.15 0.04 15.72
N ILE A 88 -23.87 -1.27 15.66
CA ILE A 88 -23.19 -1.90 14.53
C ILE A 88 -24.27 -2.60 13.68
N LEU A 89 -24.28 -2.29 12.39
CA LEU A 89 -25.19 -2.86 11.41
C LEU A 89 -24.51 -3.98 10.62
N ILE A 90 -25.24 -5.07 10.40
CA ILE A 90 -24.90 -6.07 9.39
C ILE A 90 -25.46 -5.57 8.06
N GLU A 91 -24.59 -5.06 7.20
CA GLU A 91 -25.00 -4.57 5.88
C GLU A 91 -25.31 -5.71 4.93
N ASN A 92 -24.44 -6.72 4.88
CA ASN A 92 -24.65 -7.92 4.08
C ASN A 92 -23.90 -9.13 4.64
N ILE A 93 -24.33 -10.30 4.18
CA ILE A 93 -23.80 -11.62 4.53
C ILE A 93 -23.12 -12.18 3.28
N ARG A 94 -21.85 -12.58 3.40
CA ARG A 94 -21.04 -13.07 2.28
C ARG A 94 -20.39 -14.39 2.63
N VAL A 95 -20.28 -15.28 1.65
CA VAL A 95 -19.45 -16.49 1.73
C VAL A 95 -18.52 -16.49 0.52
N ARG A 96 -17.22 -16.70 0.77
CA ARG A 96 -16.22 -16.95 -0.26
C ARG A 96 -15.96 -18.45 -0.33
N GLY A 97 -16.23 -19.10 -1.45
CA GLY A 97 -15.76 -20.46 -1.71
C GLY A 97 -14.44 -20.44 -2.46
N VAL A 98 -13.54 -21.34 -2.08
CA VAL A 98 -12.25 -21.57 -2.72
C VAL A 98 -12.15 -23.04 -3.11
N GLY A 99 -12.08 -23.31 -4.41
CA GLY A 99 -11.71 -24.64 -4.92
C GLY A 99 -10.19 -24.74 -5.05
N LYS A 100 -9.58 -25.67 -4.33
CA LYS A 100 -8.13 -25.91 -4.33
C LYS A 100 -7.79 -26.92 -5.42
N THR A 101 -6.90 -26.57 -6.33
CA THR A 101 -6.25 -27.55 -7.21
C THR A 101 -4.86 -27.84 -6.68
N HIS A 102 -4.54 -29.11 -6.44
CA HIS A 102 -3.17 -29.53 -6.17
C HIS A 102 -2.35 -29.54 -7.46
N VAL A 103 -2.12 -28.36 -8.05
CA VAL A 103 -1.01 -28.20 -8.99
C VAL A 103 0.23 -28.14 -8.12
N ALA A 104 0.81 -29.31 -7.84
CA ALA A 104 2.14 -29.37 -7.27
C ALA A 104 3.04 -28.54 -8.20
N LYS A 105 3.50 -27.38 -7.73
CA LYS A 105 4.64 -26.71 -8.32
C LYS A 105 5.86 -27.58 -8.00
N GLU A 106 5.99 -28.71 -8.67
CA GLU A 106 7.32 -29.29 -8.90
C GLU A 106 8.03 -28.30 -9.82
N VAL A 107 8.52 -27.21 -9.23
CA VAL A 107 9.49 -26.36 -9.91
C VAL A 107 10.72 -27.24 -10.02
N GLN A 108 11.04 -27.68 -11.23
CA GLN A 108 12.27 -28.40 -11.50
C GLN A 108 13.42 -27.56 -10.97
N LYS A 109 14.05 -28.02 -9.87
CA LYS A 109 15.10 -27.24 -9.23
C LYS A 109 16.31 -27.20 -10.15
N LEU A 110 16.82 -26.00 -10.40
CA LEU A 110 18.07 -25.84 -11.13
C LEU A 110 19.21 -26.49 -10.33
N PRO A 111 20.17 -27.15 -11.01
CA PRO A 111 21.34 -27.69 -10.36
C PRO A 111 22.15 -26.57 -9.72
N PHE A 112 22.83 -26.88 -8.61
CA PHE A 112 23.73 -25.91 -7.98
C PHE A 112 24.91 -25.62 -8.90
N ALA A 113 25.31 -24.34 -8.97
CA ALA A 113 26.44 -23.89 -9.77
C ALA A 113 27.75 -24.58 -9.35
N THR A 114 28.48 -25.13 -10.31
CA THR A 114 29.84 -25.66 -10.11
C THR A 114 30.92 -24.73 -10.63
N ASP A 115 30.53 -23.75 -11.44
CA ASP A 115 31.40 -22.85 -12.19
C ASP A 115 30.99 -21.39 -11.90
N ASP A 116 31.86 -20.45 -12.25
CA ASP A 116 31.51 -19.02 -12.24
C ASP A 116 30.49 -18.66 -13.34
N PRO A 117 29.63 -17.64 -13.13
CA PRO A 117 28.64 -17.21 -14.11
C PRO A 117 29.32 -16.75 -15.41
N LYS A 118 28.92 -17.35 -16.53
CA LYS A 118 29.52 -17.10 -17.84
C LYS A 118 28.99 -15.80 -18.46
N GLU A 119 29.89 -14.84 -18.64
CA GLU A 119 29.61 -13.59 -19.33
C GLU A 119 29.32 -13.82 -20.83
N GLU A 120 28.34 -13.11 -21.37
CA GLU A 120 28.05 -13.06 -22.79
C GLU A 120 29.08 -12.19 -23.51
N GLY A 121 29.73 -12.74 -24.55
CA GLY A 121 30.76 -12.01 -25.31
C GLY A 121 30.28 -11.29 -26.56
N VAL A 122 28.99 -11.37 -26.89
CA VAL A 122 28.42 -10.77 -28.10
C VAL A 122 27.12 -10.08 -27.75
N ILE A 123 27.09 -8.77 -27.98
CA ILE A 123 25.94 -7.93 -27.66
C ILE A 123 25.30 -7.54 -28.98
N ILE A 124 24.07 -8.00 -29.19
CA ILE A 124 23.26 -7.65 -30.34
C ILE A 124 22.22 -6.65 -29.88
N PHE A 125 22.35 -5.40 -30.34
CA PHE A 125 21.35 -4.38 -30.07
C PHE A 125 20.84 -3.79 -31.39
N TYR A 126 19.59 -3.34 -31.36
CA TYR A 126 18.93 -2.72 -32.50
C TYR A 126 18.81 -1.22 -32.26
N LEU A 127 19.51 -0.42 -33.07
CA LEU A 127 19.30 1.01 -33.14
C LEU A 127 18.58 1.29 -34.47
N PHE A 128 17.42 1.93 -34.44
CA PHE A 128 16.65 2.26 -35.65
C PHE A 128 16.40 1.05 -36.59
N LYS A 129 16.08 -0.13 -36.02
CA LYS A 129 15.89 -1.42 -36.74
C LYS A 129 17.13 -1.97 -37.45
N ILE A 130 18.31 -1.38 -37.27
CA ILE A 130 19.58 -1.88 -37.79
C ILE A 130 20.23 -2.77 -36.72
N LYS A 131 20.62 -3.98 -37.11
CA LYS A 131 21.26 -4.96 -36.24
C LYS A 131 22.74 -4.62 -36.09
N PHE A 132 23.16 -4.20 -34.90
CA PHE A 132 24.58 -4.03 -34.56
C PHE A 132 25.08 -5.27 -33.83
N LYS A 133 26.29 -5.74 -34.18
CA LYS A 133 26.97 -6.83 -33.49
C LYS A 133 28.24 -6.27 -32.86
N CYS A 134 28.28 -6.22 -31.53
CA CYS A 134 29.47 -5.84 -30.79
C CYS A 134 30.11 -7.11 -30.19
N ASN A 135 31.38 -7.37 -30.49
CA ASN A 135 32.16 -8.46 -29.90
C ASN A 135 32.79 -8.06 -28.54
N SER A 136 32.26 -7.01 -27.89
CA SER A 136 32.69 -6.60 -26.55
C SER A 136 31.87 -7.36 -25.52
N LYS A 137 32.53 -7.88 -24.48
CA LYS A 137 31.87 -8.47 -23.28
C LYS A 137 31.20 -7.42 -22.38
N LYS A 138 31.31 -6.13 -22.72
CA LYS A 138 30.86 -5.02 -21.88
C LYS A 138 30.14 -3.94 -22.69
N LEU A 139 28.99 -3.50 -22.20
CA LEU A 139 28.27 -2.29 -22.64
C LEU A 139 28.74 -1.08 -21.83
N ILE A 140 28.60 0.13 -22.36
CA ILE A 140 28.74 1.34 -21.55
C ILE A 140 27.34 1.86 -21.22
N ILE A 141 26.96 1.84 -19.94
CA ILE A 141 25.66 2.30 -19.45
C ILE A 141 25.84 3.54 -18.59
N TYR A 142 24.96 4.52 -18.75
CA TYR A 142 24.93 5.68 -17.87
C TYR A 142 24.04 5.43 -16.66
N PHE A 143 24.59 5.53 -15.45
CA PHE A 143 23.84 5.45 -14.19
C PHE A 143 23.70 6.86 -13.56
N LEU A 144 22.45 7.26 -13.30
CA LEU A 144 22.06 8.64 -13.02
C LEU A 144 22.48 9.18 -11.63
N LEU A 145 23.13 8.38 -10.78
CA LEU A 145 23.50 8.73 -9.40
C LEU A 145 25.02 8.60 -9.15
N LYS A 146 25.79 9.56 -9.68
CA LYS A 146 27.24 9.78 -9.43
C LYS A 146 28.26 8.84 -10.08
N ILE A 147 27.84 7.87 -10.89
CA ILE A 147 28.76 6.88 -11.47
C ILE A 147 29.02 7.17 -12.97
N GLY A 148 28.08 7.82 -13.65
CA GLY A 148 28.25 8.21 -15.05
C GLY A 148 28.26 7.01 -15.98
N PHE A 149 29.08 7.05 -17.03
CA PHE A 149 29.23 5.96 -17.99
C PHE A 149 30.09 4.83 -17.41
N VAL A 150 29.50 3.65 -17.23
CA VAL A 150 30.17 2.48 -16.64
C VAL A 150 30.17 1.31 -17.60
N SER A 151 31.29 0.58 -17.62
CA SER A 151 31.41 -0.66 -18.37
C SER A 151 30.71 -1.80 -17.64
N THR A 152 29.60 -2.28 -18.21
CA THR A 152 28.64 -3.21 -17.60
C THR A 152 28.69 -4.58 -18.27
N ARG A 153 28.82 -5.64 -17.47
CA ARG A 153 28.84 -7.05 -17.93
C ARG A 153 27.45 -7.52 -18.30
N ILE A 154 27.36 -8.46 -19.24
CA ILE A 154 26.08 -9.03 -19.69
C ILE A 154 26.07 -10.53 -19.46
N TYR A 155 24.92 -11.03 -19.00
CA TYR A 155 24.65 -12.44 -18.77
C TYR A 155 23.34 -12.83 -19.44
N GLU A 156 23.24 -14.05 -19.95
CA GLU A 156 21.97 -14.64 -20.39
C GLU A 156 21.38 -15.44 -19.24
N LEU A 157 20.13 -15.18 -18.86
CA LEU A 157 19.49 -15.88 -17.74
C LEU A 157 19.50 -17.40 -17.94
N ALA A 158 19.30 -17.87 -19.18
CA ALA A 158 19.32 -19.29 -19.52
C ALA A 158 20.66 -20.00 -19.24
N LYS A 159 21.77 -19.25 -19.11
CA LYS A 159 23.10 -19.78 -18.79
C LYS A 159 23.42 -19.73 -17.29
N LEU A 160 22.52 -19.19 -16.47
CA LEU A 160 22.71 -19.07 -15.04
C LEU A 160 21.97 -20.19 -14.29
N THR A 161 22.57 -20.69 -13.21
CA THR A 161 22.01 -21.79 -12.40
C THR A 161 21.98 -21.39 -10.93
N ASN A 162 21.30 -22.20 -10.11
CA ASN A 162 21.12 -21.96 -8.69
C ASN A 162 22.46 -21.67 -7.98
N GLY A 163 22.52 -20.57 -7.22
CA GLY A 163 23.71 -20.16 -6.47
C GLY A 163 24.67 -19.25 -7.23
N HIS A 164 24.48 -18.99 -8.53
CA HIS A 164 25.23 -17.94 -9.19
C HIS A 164 24.92 -16.57 -8.58
N VAL A 165 25.98 -15.80 -8.37
CA VAL A 165 25.94 -14.44 -7.83
C VAL A 165 26.52 -13.47 -8.84
N ILE A 166 25.76 -12.43 -9.18
CA ILE A 166 26.11 -11.42 -10.18
C ILE A 166 26.22 -10.08 -9.49
N GLN A 167 27.45 -9.57 -9.40
CA GLN A 167 27.74 -8.25 -8.84
C GLN A 167 27.45 -7.15 -9.85
N GLY A 168 26.64 -6.18 -9.43
CA GLY A 168 26.38 -4.97 -10.20
C GLY A 168 27.61 -4.07 -10.34
N PRO A 169 27.71 -3.24 -11.39
CA PRO A 169 26.74 -3.10 -12.48
C PRO A 169 26.78 -4.29 -13.45
N ALA A 170 25.60 -4.84 -13.75
CA ALA A 170 25.43 -5.92 -14.72
C ALA A 170 24.08 -5.81 -15.45
N ILE A 171 23.96 -6.43 -16.62
CA ILE A 171 22.68 -6.71 -17.27
C ILE A 171 22.49 -8.22 -17.32
N ILE A 172 21.30 -8.68 -16.95
CA ILE A 172 20.86 -10.06 -17.17
C ILE A 172 19.74 -10.00 -18.23
N ILE A 173 19.95 -10.66 -19.36
CA ILE A 173 19.00 -10.70 -20.47
C ILE A 173 18.27 -12.04 -20.41
N ASP A 174 16.95 -11.97 -20.51
CA ASP A 174 16.05 -13.09 -20.73
C ASP A 174 15.29 -12.87 -22.04
N GLY A 175 14.64 -13.92 -22.56
CA GLY A 175 13.90 -13.84 -23.82
C GLY A 175 12.75 -12.82 -23.80
N LEU A 176 12.23 -12.47 -22.62
CA LEU A 176 11.11 -11.55 -22.44
C LEU A 176 11.44 -10.29 -21.62
N SER A 177 12.61 -10.24 -20.99
CA SER A 177 12.96 -9.16 -20.07
C SER A 177 14.46 -8.86 -20.06
N THR A 178 14.79 -7.62 -19.71
CA THR A 178 16.17 -7.17 -19.52
C THR A 178 16.28 -6.58 -18.13
N LEU A 179 17.03 -7.24 -17.27
CA LEU A 179 17.24 -6.83 -15.89
C LEU A 179 18.54 -6.05 -15.79
N VAL A 180 18.47 -4.86 -15.20
CA VAL A 180 19.65 -4.06 -14.87
C VAL A 180 19.95 -4.23 -13.39
N ILE A 181 21.10 -4.82 -13.09
CA ILE A 181 21.62 -4.90 -11.73
C ILE A 181 22.47 -3.66 -11.51
N GLU A 182 21.96 -2.75 -10.69
CA GLU A 182 22.63 -1.48 -10.41
C GLU A 182 23.93 -1.68 -9.62
N PRO A 183 24.88 -0.72 -9.69
CA PRO A 183 26.00 -0.68 -8.77
C PRO A 183 25.57 -0.82 -7.31
N GLU A 184 26.41 -1.44 -6.49
CA GLU A 184 26.09 -1.76 -5.08
C GLU A 184 24.88 -2.68 -4.88
N CYS A 185 24.40 -3.33 -5.95
CA CYS A 185 23.45 -4.42 -5.87
C CYS A 185 24.09 -5.74 -6.30
N GLU A 186 23.52 -6.83 -5.80
CA GLU A 186 23.92 -8.20 -6.09
C GLU A 186 22.68 -9.01 -6.49
N ALA A 187 22.75 -9.70 -7.61
CA ALA A 187 21.69 -10.63 -8.03
C ALA A 187 22.10 -12.07 -7.78
N THR A 188 21.24 -12.85 -7.11
CA THR A 188 21.43 -14.28 -6.84
C THR A 188 20.33 -15.11 -7.49
N ILE A 189 20.71 -16.19 -8.18
CA ILE A 189 19.77 -17.14 -8.78
C ILE A 189 19.30 -18.16 -7.75
N THR A 190 17.99 -18.30 -7.57
CA THR A 190 17.40 -19.24 -6.62
C THR A 190 17.33 -20.66 -7.20
N PRO A 191 17.05 -21.70 -6.37
CA PRO A 191 16.81 -23.05 -6.86
C PRO A 191 15.67 -23.15 -7.87
N SER A 192 14.71 -22.23 -7.81
CA SER A 192 13.55 -22.17 -8.70
C SER A 192 13.83 -21.46 -10.03
N GLY A 193 15.00 -20.82 -10.17
CA GLY A 193 15.35 -19.95 -11.30
C GLY A 193 14.90 -18.50 -11.16
N ASP A 194 14.27 -18.14 -10.04
CA ASP A 194 13.99 -16.73 -9.71
C ASP A 194 15.29 -15.97 -9.42
N ILE A 195 15.23 -14.64 -9.50
CA ILE A 195 16.38 -13.77 -9.25
C ILE A 195 16.07 -12.92 -8.03
N ILE A 196 16.90 -13.03 -6.98
CA ILE A 196 16.84 -12.16 -5.81
C ILE A 196 17.88 -11.07 -5.99
N ILE A 197 17.47 -9.81 -5.93
CA ILE A 197 18.38 -8.65 -5.99
C ILE A 197 18.52 -8.08 -4.59
N ASN A 198 19.71 -8.18 -4.02
CA ASN A 198 20.09 -7.60 -2.75
C ASN A 198 20.74 -6.24 -2.98
N ILE A 199 20.34 -5.23 -2.21
CA ILE A 199 20.99 -3.91 -2.18
C ILE A 199 22.04 -3.96 -1.08
N LEU A 200 23.32 -3.99 -1.45
CA LEU A 200 24.44 -4.20 -0.53
C LEU A 200 24.76 -2.94 0.29
N ASN A 201 24.62 -1.77 -0.32
CA ASN A 201 24.88 -0.50 0.33
C ASN A 201 23.68 0.43 0.10
N THR A 202 23.00 0.80 1.18
CA THR A 202 21.96 1.83 1.12
C THR A 202 22.59 3.14 1.55
N THR A 203 23.42 3.75 0.70
CA THR A 203 23.70 5.17 0.90
C THR A 203 22.44 5.92 0.55
N TYR A 204 21.61 6.22 1.56
CA TYR A 204 20.56 7.20 1.40
C TYR A 204 21.23 8.47 0.88
N ALA A 205 20.81 8.93 -0.30
CA ALA A 205 21.20 10.24 -0.75
C ALA A 205 20.83 11.21 0.37
N ILE A 206 21.82 11.95 0.88
CA ILE A 206 21.56 13.00 1.87
C ILE A 206 20.57 13.93 1.18
N ILE A 207 19.35 14.00 1.70
CA ILE A 207 18.32 14.91 1.21
C ILE A 207 18.89 16.31 1.48
N SER A 208 19.38 16.96 0.43
CA SER A 208 19.85 18.33 0.55
C SER A 208 18.64 19.24 0.61
N LYS A 209 18.84 20.47 1.10
CA LYS A 209 17.82 21.52 1.01
C LYS A 209 17.76 22.15 -0.38
N GLU A 210 18.58 21.67 -1.32
CA GLU A 210 18.58 22.18 -2.69
C GLU A 210 17.35 21.65 -3.42
N LEU A 211 16.71 22.52 -4.19
CA LEU A 211 15.50 22.20 -4.91
C LEU A 211 15.82 21.32 -6.11
N GLU A 212 15.78 19.99 -5.92
CA GLU A 212 15.95 19.02 -6.98
C GLU A 212 14.58 18.61 -7.56
N PRO A 213 14.36 18.67 -8.89
CA PRO A 213 13.03 18.43 -9.48
C PRO A 213 12.40 17.07 -9.17
N ILE A 214 13.20 15.99 -9.12
CA ILE A 214 12.70 14.64 -8.83
C ILE A 214 12.25 14.57 -7.36
N GLN A 215 13.07 15.06 -6.42
CA GLN A 215 12.71 15.15 -5.01
C GLN A 215 11.47 16.01 -4.78
N LEU A 216 11.39 17.18 -5.42
CA LEU A 216 10.22 18.05 -5.34
C LEU A 216 8.96 17.29 -5.76
N SER A 217 8.99 16.61 -6.90
CA SER A 217 7.86 15.81 -7.38
C SER A 217 7.48 14.70 -6.40
N ILE A 218 8.47 13.93 -5.91
CA ILE A 218 8.25 12.85 -4.94
C ILE A 218 7.58 13.40 -3.67
N PHE A 219 8.11 14.46 -3.09
CA PHE A 219 7.56 15.03 -1.86
C PHE A 219 6.20 15.67 -2.07
N SER A 220 5.98 16.41 -3.16
CA SER A 220 4.67 16.98 -3.50
C SER A 220 3.59 15.89 -3.60
N HIS A 221 3.85 14.80 -4.33
CA HIS A 221 2.89 13.70 -4.44
C HIS A 221 2.69 12.95 -3.11
N ARG A 222 3.75 12.77 -2.31
CA ARG A 222 3.62 12.13 -0.99
C ARG A 222 2.77 12.97 -0.04
N PHE A 223 3.00 14.28 0.05
CA PHE A 223 2.21 15.16 0.92
C PHE A 223 0.78 15.33 0.44
N MET A 224 0.55 15.37 -0.87
CA MET A 224 -0.80 15.35 -1.44
C MET A 224 -1.54 14.07 -1.06
N SER A 225 -0.91 12.92 -1.24
CA SER A 225 -1.49 11.63 -0.92
C SER A 225 -1.87 11.51 0.56
N ILE A 226 -1.08 12.07 1.48
CA ILE A 226 -1.45 12.11 2.91
C ILE A 226 -2.72 12.93 3.13
N ALA A 227 -2.83 14.12 2.55
CA ALA A 227 -4.01 14.97 2.69
C ALA A 227 -5.27 14.29 2.10
N GLU A 228 -5.15 13.64 0.95
CA GLU A 228 -6.23 12.86 0.32
C GLU A 228 -6.66 11.65 1.17
N GLN A 229 -5.70 10.94 1.77
CA GLN A 229 -5.99 9.82 2.67
C GLN A 229 -6.71 10.27 3.93
N MET A 230 -6.30 11.40 4.53
CA MET A 230 -7.02 12.01 5.65
C MET A 230 -8.48 12.29 5.28
N GLY A 231 -8.70 12.87 4.09
CA GLY A 231 -10.05 13.16 3.60
C GLY A 231 -10.89 11.91 3.38
N SER A 232 -10.30 10.88 2.77
CA SER A 232 -10.95 9.59 2.54
C SER A 232 -11.34 8.90 3.85
N VAL A 233 -10.53 9.02 4.90
CA VAL A 233 -10.86 8.49 6.24
C VAL A 233 -12.01 9.26 6.85
N LEU A 234 -12.02 10.60 6.78
CA LEU A 234 -13.12 11.42 7.28
C LEU A 234 -14.44 11.08 6.58
N GLU A 235 -14.43 10.97 5.25
CA GLU A 235 -15.61 10.61 4.47
C GLU A 235 -16.17 9.24 4.87
N ARG A 236 -15.30 8.21 4.94
CA ARG A 236 -15.71 6.83 5.24
C ARG A 236 -16.25 6.64 6.66
N THR A 237 -15.79 7.46 7.61
CA THR A 237 -16.16 7.38 9.02
C THR A 237 -17.24 8.39 9.43
N ALA A 238 -17.62 9.30 8.53
CA ALA A 238 -18.60 10.34 8.82
C ALA A 238 -20.03 9.82 8.96
N ILE A 239 -20.72 10.31 9.98
CA ILE A 239 -22.17 10.19 10.15
C ILE A 239 -22.89 11.41 9.52
N SER A 240 -22.20 12.55 9.45
CA SER A 240 -22.75 13.79 8.88
C SER A 240 -22.96 13.66 7.37
N THR A 241 -24.18 13.90 6.91
CA THR A 241 -24.50 13.95 5.47
C THR A 241 -23.74 15.05 4.74
N ASN A 242 -23.44 16.17 5.40
CA ASN A 242 -22.63 17.22 4.80
C ASN A 242 -21.19 16.74 4.52
N ILE A 243 -20.60 15.98 5.43
CA ILE A 243 -19.23 15.46 5.26
C ILE A 243 -19.22 14.32 4.25
N LYS A 244 -20.11 13.32 4.40
CA LYS A 244 -20.05 12.10 3.58
C LYS A 244 -20.61 12.24 2.17
N GLU A 245 -21.69 13.04 1.97
CA GLU A 245 -22.35 13.17 0.65
C GLU A 245 -21.98 14.46 -0.07
N ARG A 246 -21.90 15.58 0.68
CA ARG A 246 -21.58 16.90 0.11
C ARG A 246 -20.08 17.19 0.10
N LEU A 247 -19.27 16.33 0.73
CA LEU A 247 -17.82 16.48 0.88
C LEU A 247 -17.44 17.84 1.48
N ASP A 248 -18.24 18.27 2.45
CA ASP A 248 -18.11 19.57 3.14
C ASP A 248 -17.03 19.51 4.24
N PHE A 249 -15.80 19.25 3.81
CA PHE A 249 -14.61 19.17 4.66
C PHE A 249 -13.36 19.49 3.85
N SER A 250 -12.23 19.72 4.52
CA SER A 250 -10.93 19.81 3.86
C SER A 250 -9.83 19.32 4.78
N CYS A 251 -8.79 18.73 4.19
CA CYS A 251 -7.61 18.25 4.90
C CYS A 251 -6.39 18.90 4.27
N ALA A 252 -5.44 19.29 5.11
CA ALA A 252 -4.24 19.98 4.67
C ALA A 252 -3.06 19.69 5.61
N LEU A 253 -1.86 19.76 5.04
CA LEU A 253 -0.61 19.73 5.77
C LEU A 253 0.01 21.12 5.76
N PHE A 254 0.60 21.50 6.89
CA PHE A 254 1.21 22.81 7.09
C PHE A 254 2.67 22.64 7.52
N GLY A 255 3.51 23.59 7.10
CA GLY A 255 4.89 23.70 7.53
C GLY A 255 4.99 24.15 8.99
N SER A 256 6.21 24.17 9.53
CA SER A 256 6.47 24.61 10.91
C SER A 256 6.16 26.09 11.16
N ASP A 257 6.09 26.89 10.09
CA ASP A 257 5.65 28.29 10.10
C ASP A 257 4.13 28.46 9.94
N GLY A 258 3.40 27.36 9.79
CA GLY A 258 1.97 27.34 9.48
C GLY A 258 1.63 27.66 8.02
N GLY A 259 2.61 27.69 7.12
CA GLY A 259 2.37 27.83 5.68
C GLY A 259 1.76 26.56 5.09
N LEU A 260 0.79 26.69 4.17
CA LEU A 260 0.16 25.54 3.52
C LEU A 260 1.16 24.79 2.62
N VAL A 261 1.32 23.48 2.84
CA VAL A 261 2.21 22.60 2.06
C VAL A 261 1.44 21.77 1.05
N SER A 262 0.34 21.15 1.47
CA SER A 262 -0.54 20.35 0.61
C SER A 262 -1.97 20.38 1.13
N ASN A 263 -2.94 20.13 0.26
CA ASN A 263 -4.34 20.04 0.62
C ASN A 263 -5.10 19.08 -0.30
N ALA A 264 -6.08 18.38 0.26
CA ALA A 264 -7.03 17.63 -0.56
C ALA A 264 -8.00 18.62 -1.26
N PRO A 265 -8.32 18.42 -2.56
CA PRO A 265 -9.14 19.34 -3.32
C PRO A 265 -10.63 19.07 -3.08
N HIS A 266 -11.22 19.69 -2.07
CA HIS A 266 -12.67 19.57 -1.81
C HIS A 266 -13.39 20.92 -1.85
N ILE A 267 -12.95 21.92 -1.07
CA ILE A 267 -13.63 23.23 -1.03
C ILE A 267 -12.63 24.40 -1.03
N PRO A 268 -12.63 25.27 -2.07
CA PRO A 268 -11.72 26.42 -2.19
C PRO A 268 -11.73 27.42 -1.02
N VAL A 269 -12.88 27.60 -0.34
CA VAL A 269 -12.98 28.58 0.77
C VAL A 269 -12.15 28.17 1.99
N HIS A 270 -11.99 26.87 2.24
CA HIS A 270 -11.25 26.35 3.39
C HIS A 270 -9.74 26.62 3.29
N LEU A 271 -9.21 26.68 2.07
CA LEU A 271 -7.77 26.83 1.81
C LEU A 271 -7.18 28.11 2.43
N GLY A 272 -7.88 29.24 2.26
CA GLY A 272 -7.42 30.52 2.80
C GLY A 272 -7.60 30.62 4.32
N SER A 273 -8.69 30.08 4.85
CA SER A 273 -9.04 30.20 6.27
C SER A 273 -8.22 29.27 7.17
N MET A 274 -7.94 28.03 6.72
CA MET A 274 -7.17 27.05 7.49
C MET A 274 -5.72 27.52 7.76
N GLN A 275 -5.07 28.17 6.78
CA GLN A 275 -3.71 28.69 6.97
C GLN A 275 -3.67 29.76 8.07
N GLU A 276 -4.62 30.70 8.07
CA GLU A 276 -4.73 31.71 9.11
C GLU A 276 -5.04 31.08 10.47
N ALA A 277 -5.91 30.06 10.50
CA ALA A 277 -6.22 29.33 11.74
C ALA A 277 -4.96 28.71 12.36
N VAL A 278 -4.15 28.00 11.56
CA VAL A 278 -2.90 27.38 12.03
C VAL A 278 -1.90 28.43 12.50
N GLN A 279 -1.67 29.49 11.71
CA GLN A 279 -0.74 30.56 12.08
C GLN A 279 -1.19 31.31 13.34
N PHE A 280 -2.49 31.53 13.52
CA PHE A 280 -3.03 32.11 14.74
C PHE A 280 -2.74 31.25 15.96
N GLN A 281 -3.01 29.94 15.89
CA GLN A 281 -2.76 29.02 17.02
C GLN A 281 -1.26 28.93 17.35
N LEU A 282 -0.39 28.88 16.33
CA LEU A 282 1.07 28.91 16.54
C LEU A 282 1.51 30.17 17.29
N LYS A 283 0.99 31.35 16.93
CA LYS A 283 1.31 32.62 17.61
C LYS A 283 0.70 32.70 19.01
N HIS A 284 -0.54 32.22 19.18
CA HIS A 284 -1.29 32.35 20.42
C HIS A 284 -0.81 31.38 21.49
N LEU A 285 -0.55 30.12 21.14
CA LEU A 285 -0.13 29.08 22.06
C LEU A 285 1.40 29.03 22.18
N GLY A 286 2.14 29.27 21.10
CA GLY A 286 3.60 29.31 21.10
C GLY A 286 4.22 28.07 21.76
N SER A 287 5.07 28.31 22.76
CA SER A 287 5.75 27.25 23.52
C SER A 287 4.84 26.38 24.40
N ASN A 288 3.55 26.71 24.52
CA ASN A 288 2.60 25.89 25.28
C ASN A 288 2.10 24.68 24.49
N LEU A 289 2.36 24.62 23.18
CA LEU A 289 2.06 23.46 22.35
C LEU A 289 2.91 22.26 22.78
N LYS A 290 2.27 21.12 23.00
CA LYS A 290 2.89 19.87 23.40
C LYS A 290 2.53 18.75 22.44
N GLU A 291 3.41 17.76 22.39
CA GLU A 291 3.15 16.52 21.67
C GLU A 291 1.88 15.84 22.22
N GLY A 292 0.98 15.47 21.32
CA GLY A 292 -0.33 14.89 21.66
C GLY A 292 -1.47 15.90 21.80
N ASP A 293 -1.21 17.22 21.73
CA ASP A 293 -2.27 18.22 21.73
C ASP A 293 -3.16 18.10 20.48
N VAL A 294 -4.46 18.37 20.64
CA VAL A 294 -5.42 18.50 19.55
C VAL A 294 -6.22 19.78 19.79
N ILE A 295 -6.03 20.75 18.90
CA ILE A 295 -6.61 22.09 19.03
C ILE A 295 -7.88 22.16 18.21
N LEU A 296 -8.96 22.66 18.81
CA LEU A 296 -10.23 22.90 18.14
C LEU A 296 -10.52 24.39 18.10
N THR A 297 -10.76 24.94 16.92
CA THR A 297 -11.12 26.36 16.73
C THR A 297 -12.25 26.53 15.72
N ASN A 298 -13.09 27.53 15.97
CA ASN A 298 -14.13 27.99 15.05
C ASN A 298 -14.30 29.52 15.05
N HIS A 299 -13.54 30.23 15.89
CA HIS A 299 -13.77 31.65 16.09
C HIS A 299 -13.27 32.43 14.86
N PRO A 300 -14.03 33.40 14.31
CA PRO A 300 -13.62 34.12 13.10
C PRO A 300 -12.27 34.83 13.19
N LYS A 301 -11.95 35.38 14.37
CA LYS A 301 -10.61 35.96 14.64
C LYS A 301 -9.44 34.96 14.60
N ALA A 302 -9.74 33.65 14.64
CA ALA A 302 -8.78 32.56 14.65
C ALA A 302 -8.96 31.66 13.41
N GLY A 303 -9.34 32.25 12.28
CA GLY A 303 -9.47 31.56 10.99
C GLY A 303 -10.77 30.76 10.79
N GLY A 304 -11.76 30.90 11.65
CA GLY A 304 -13.09 30.31 11.44
C GLY A 304 -13.85 30.97 10.28
N SER A 305 -14.43 30.17 9.38
CA SER A 305 -15.25 30.61 8.23
C SER A 305 -16.69 30.92 8.63
N HIS A 306 -17.39 29.93 9.19
CA HIS A 306 -18.73 30.08 9.72
C HIS A 306 -18.99 29.11 10.88
N LEU A 307 -20.06 29.33 11.64
CA LEU A 307 -20.29 28.65 12.92
C LEU A 307 -20.28 27.10 12.85
N PRO A 308 -20.85 26.44 11.81
CA PRO A 308 -20.74 24.99 11.65
C PRO A 308 -19.33 24.44 11.38
N ASP A 309 -18.40 25.27 10.90
CA ASP A 309 -17.08 24.82 10.48
C ASP A 309 -16.15 24.78 11.69
N LEU A 310 -15.69 23.57 11.98
CA LEU A 310 -14.75 23.29 13.05
C LEU A 310 -13.40 22.93 12.45
N THR A 311 -12.35 23.67 12.80
CA THR A 311 -10.98 23.35 12.41
C THR A 311 -10.29 22.62 13.56
N VAL A 312 -9.86 21.37 13.29
CA VAL A 312 -9.08 20.54 14.21
C VAL A 312 -7.64 20.55 13.75
N ILE A 313 -6.71 20.88 14.65
CA ILE A 313 -5.28 21.05 14.34
C ILE A 313 -4.47 20.21 15.31
N THR A 314 -3.66 19.30 14.79
CA THR A 314 -2.74 18.47 15.59
C THR A 314 -1.29 18.83 15.23
N PRO A 315 -0.51 19.45 16.14
CA PRO A 315 0.90 19.70 15.92
C PRO A 315 1.70 18.39 15.88
N VAL A 316 2.62 18.29 14.94
CA VAL A 316 3.52 17.14 14.79
C VAL A 316 4.92 17.54 15.26
N PHE A 317 5.45 16.80 16.24
CA PHE A 317 6.80 16.99 16.76
C PHE A 317 7.71 15.89 16.19
N TYR A 318 8.83 16.28 15.61
CA TYR A 318 9.82 15.35 15.07
C TYR A 318 11.21 15.75 15.59
N LYS A 319 12.02 14.76 15.97
CA LYS A 319 13.39 14.95 16.50
C LYS A 319 14.44 14.75 15.42
#